data_AF-A0AA35G9Y1-F1
#
_entry.id   AF-A0AA35G9Y1-F1
#
_cell.length_a   1.000
_cell.length_b   1.000
_cell.length_c   1.000
_cell.angle_alpha   90.00
_cell.angle_beta   90.00
_cell.angle_gamma   90.00
#
_symmetry.space_group_name_H-M   'P 1'
#
loop_
_entity.id
_entity.type
_entity.pdbx_description
1 polymer ?
#
loop_
_entity_poly.entity_id
_entity_poly.type
_entity_poly.pdbx_seq_one_letter_code
_entity_poly.pdbx_strand_id
1 'polypeptide(L)'
;MLTYRTCDGRVLDLSCLTEEERQHFERAYQAYRNGMAAPSFSNEMVHGMANPLVGRAGGWVTREVYRHPLFQALRDLEDRLGLAQGYLEPAGEDLSDPLEDEWIPAPEAARRKGVTLMGLHNAIRRGDVIARPAKPGGRRLLVSCNSLGAWKIDEVRQANAKARAPT
;
A
#
# COMPACT_ATOMS: atom_id res chain seq x y z
N MET A 1 8.90 -1.79 7.42
CA MET A 1 8.18 -1.94 6.14
C MET A 1 6.71 -1.78 6.44
N LEU A 2 6.08 -0.77 5.84
CA LEU A 2 4.69 -0.39 6.08
C LEU A 2 3.95 -0.52 4.74
N THR A 3 2.87 -1.29 4.74
CA THR A 3 1.94 -1.45 3.63
C THR A 3 0.71 -0.61 3.93
N TYR A 4 0.10 -0.05 2.90
CA TYR A 4 -1.14 0.72 3.03
C TYR A 4 -2.17 0.20 2.04
N ARG A 5 -3.35 -0.15 2.52
CA ARG A 5 -4.47 -0.60 1.69
C ARG A 5 -5.44 0.55 1.46
N THR A 6 -5.58 0.96 0.20
CA THR A 6 -6.54 1.99 -0.21
C THR A 6 -7.96 1.45 -0.13
N CYS A 7 -8.93 2.36 -0.04
CA CYS A 7 -10.34 2.04 0.07
C CYS A 7 -10.89 1.36 -1.21
N ASP A 8 -10.22 1.56 -2.35
CA ASP A 8 -10.45 0.87 -3.63
C ASP A 8 -9.74 -0.50 -3.76
N GLY A 9 -9.04 -0.94 -2.71
CA GLY A 9 -8.40 -2.26 -2.63
C GLY A 9 -7.00 -2.37 -3.24
N ARG A 10 -6.39 -1.27 -3.73
CA ARG A 10 -4.96 -1.26 -4.06
C ARG A 10 -4.11 -1.34 -2.80
N VAL A 11 -2.87 -1.81 -2.96
CA VAL A 11 -1.88 -1.88 -1.88
C VAL A 11 -0.67 -1.06 -2.28
N LEU A 12 -0.33 -0.08 -1.45
CA LEU A 12 0.83 0.79 -1.61
C LEU A 12 1.97 0.27 -0.74
N ASP A 13 3.18 0.26 -1.31
CA ASP A 13 4.40 0.05 -0.55
C ASP A 13 4.92 1.40 -0.04
N LEU A 14 4.82 1.63 1.27
CA LEU A 14 5.32 2.85 1.91
C LEU A 14 6.75 2.66 2.45
N SER A 15 7.43 1.56 2.11
CA SER A 15 8.81 1.32 2.55
C SER A 15 9.83 2.21 1.84
N CYS A 16 9.49 2.73 0.67
CA CYS A 16 10.33 3.62 -0.11
C CYS A 16 10.31 5.08 0.39
N LEU A 17 9.45 5.42 1.35
CA LEU A 17 9.34 6.78 1.86
C LEU A 17 10.66 7.23 2.50
N THR A 18 11.03 8.49 2.25
CA THR A 18 12.08 9.16 3.02
C THR A 18 11.66 9.36 4.48
N GLU A 19 12.60 9.71 5.35
CA GLU A 19 12.28 9.93 6.76
C GLU A 19 11.28 11.09 6.96
N GLU A 20 11.46 12.18 6.21
CA GLU A 20 10.53 13.32 6.22
C GLU A 20 9.13 12.92 5.75
N GLU A 21 9.05 12.12 4.68
CA GLU A 21 7.78 11.59 4.16
C GLU A 21 7.09 10.64 5.15
N ARG A 22 7.85 9.80 5.85
CA ARG A 22 7.31 8.93 6.91
C ARG A 22 6.73 9.75 8.06
N GLN A 23 7.47 10.74 8.55
CA GLN A 23 6.99 11.61 9.63
C GLN A 23 5.73 12.38 9.22
N HIS A 24 5.68 12.87 7.96
CA HIS A 24 4.48 13.51 7.45
C HIS A 24 3.29 12.54 7.38
N PHE A 25 3.51 11.33 6.88
CA PHE A 25 2.49 10.28 6.86
C PHE A 25 1.98 9.95 8.28
N GLU A 26 2.87 9.79 9.25
CA GLU A 26 2.48 9.49 10.64
C GLU A 26 1.60 10.60 11.23
N ARG A 27 1.96 11.87 11.03
CA ARG A 27 1.13 13.01 11.47
C ARG A 27 -0.23 13.01 10.80
N ALA A 28 -0.27 12.80 9.48
CA ALA A 28 -1.53 12.73 8.74
C ALA A 28 -2.38 11.54 9.21
N TYR A 29 -1.78 10.38 9.44
CA TYR A 29 -2.48 9.21 9.96
C TYR A 29 -3.09 9.48 11.35
N GLN A 30 -2.35 10.15 12.25
CA GLN A 30 -2.89 10.56 13.54
C GLN A 30 -4.03 11.57 13.42
N ALA A 31 -3.92 12.55 12.51
CA ALA A 31 -5.00 13.51 12.26
C ALA A 31 -6.27 12.82 11.71
N TYR A 32 -6.10 11.84 10.83
CA TYR A 32 -7.17 10.97 10.36
C TYR A 32 -7.83 10.21 11.53
N ARG A 33 -7.04 9.54 12.37
CA ARG A 33 -7.53 8.78 13.53
C ARG A 33 -8.25 9.65 14.55
N ASN A 34 -7.87 10.91 14.67
CA ASN A 34 -8.52 11.89 15.53
C ASN A 34 -9.77 12.53 14.91
N GLY A 35 -10.14 12.16 13.66
CA GLY A 35 -11.33 12.67 13.00
C GLY A 35 -11.22 14.14 12.58
N MET A 36 -10.02 14.58 12.17
CA MET A 36 -9.84 15.93 11.60
C MET A 36 -10.86 16.18 10.47
N ALA A 37 -11.42 17.40 10.41
CA ALA A 37 -12.37 17.78 9.37
C ALA A 37 -11.77 17.59 7.97
N ALA A 38 -12.49 16.97 7.04
CA ALA A 38 -11.98 16.64 5.71
C ALA A 38 -11.44 17.86 4.94
N PRO A 39 -12.09 19.05 4.97
CA PRO A 39 -11.51 20.25 4.34
C PRO A 39 -10.18 20.69 4.97
N SER A 40 -10.05 20.63 6.30
CA SER A 40 -8.79 20.93 6.98
C SER A 40 -7.70 19.91 6.63
N PHE A 41 -8.05 18.63 6.61
CA PHE A 41 -7.12 17.56 6.23
C PHE A 41 -6.62 17.74 4.79
N SER A 42 -7.52 18.05 3.86
CA SER A 42 -7.19 18.35 2.46
C SER A 42 -6.18 19.49 2.35
N ASN A 43 -6.45 20.61 3.02
CA ASN A 43 -5.62 21.80 2.95
C ASN A 43 -4.28 21.67 3.69
N GLU A 44 -4.26 20.99 4.84
CA GLU A 44 -3.09 20.96 5.72
C GLU A 44 -2.18 19.76 5.45
N MET A 45 -2.77 18.58 5.18
CA MET A 45 -2.02 17.32 5.08
C MET A 45 -1.77 16.91 3.63
N VAL A 46 -2.73 17.14 2.73
CA VAL A 46 -2.67 16.64 1.34
C VAL A 46 -2.05 17.68 0.41
N HIS A 47 -2.68 18.85 0.27
CA HIS A 47 -2.32 19.87 -0.72
C HIS A 47 -1.51 21.02 -0.12
N GLY A 48 -1.32 21.03 1.19
CA GLY A 48 -0.60 22.09 1.90
C GLY A 48 0.91 22.07 1.66
N MET A 49 1.55 23.22 1.88
CA MET A 49 3.02 23.36 1.81
C MET A 49 3.76 22.52 2.86
N ALA A 50 3.06 22.05 3.90
CA ALA A 50 3.61 21.13 4.89
C ALA A 50 3.79 19.70 4.35
N ASN A 51 3.11 19.33 3.25
CA ASN A 51 3.37 18.08 2.55
C ASN A 51 4.73 18.19 1.82
N PRO A 52 5.74 17.36 2.15
CA PRO A 52 7.07 17.48 1.59
C PRO A 52 7.10 17.36 0.06
N LEU A 53 6.19 16.59 -0.53
CA LEU A 53 6.12 16.44 -1.99
C LEU A 53 5.63 17.71 -2.66
N VAL A 54 4.58 18.32 -2.11
CA VAL A 54 3.97 19.54 -2.64
C VAL A 54 4.88 20.74 -2.38
N GLY A 55 5.47 20.84 -1.19
CA GLY A 55 6.42 21.88 -0.83
C GLY A 55 7.64 21.90 -1.75
N ARG A 56 8.27 20.74 -2.00
CA ARG A 56 9.40 20.60 -2.95
C ARG A 56 9.01 20.94 -4.39
N ALA A 57 7.76 20.69 -4.77
CA ALA A 57 7.20 21.04 -6.07
C ALA A 57 6.69 22.50 -6.15
N GLY A 58 6.99 23.35 -5.15
CA GLY A 58 6.61 24.76 -5.15
C GLY A 58 5.10 24.99 -5.01
N GLY A 59 4.39 24.10 -4.33
CA GLY A 59 2.94 24.19 -4.13
C GLY A 59 2.09 23.48 -5.19
N TRP A 60 2.72 22.85 -6.19
CA TRP A 60 2.00 22.21 -7.29
C TRP A 60 1.89 20.70 -7.12
N VAL A 61 0.70 20.16 -7.34
CA VAL A 61 0.49 18.72 -7.50
C VAL A 61 0.84 18.33 -8.93
N THR A 62 2.12 18.05 -9.17
CA THR A 62 2.59 17.57 -10.46
C THR A 62 2.19 16.11 -10.68
N ARG A 63 2.38 15.60 -11.92
CA ARG A 63 2.16 14.18 -12.22
C ARG A 63 3.05 13.24 -11.39
N GLU A 64 4.25 13.69 -11.02
CA GLU A 64 5.16 12.93 -10.17
C GLU A 64 4.62 12.86 -8.74
N VAL A 65 4.22 13.99 -8.17
CA VAL A 65 3.57 14.06 -6.85
C VAL A 65 2.34 13.16 -6.82
N TYR A 66 1.45 13.27 -7.81
CA TYR A 66 0.23 12.48 -7.89
C TYR A 66 0.48 10.96 -7.94
N ARG A 67 1.60 10.54 -8.53
CA ARG A 67 1.98 9.12 -8.63
C ARG A 67 2.77 8.60 -7.43
N HIS A 68 3.16 9.48 -6.52
CA HIS A 68 3.98 9.11 -5.37
C HIS A 68 3.14 8.33 -4.32
N PRO A 69 3.67 7.22 -3.74
CA PRO A 69 2.94 6.42 -2.75
C PRO A 69 2.42 7.22 -1.55
N LEU A 70 3.23 8.14 -1.01
CA LEU A 70 2.77 9.05 0.06
C LEU A 70 1.54 9.84 -0.35
N PHE A 71 1.57 10.53 -1.50
CA PHE A 71 0.44 11.37 -1.92
C PHE A 71 -0.82 10.54 -2.14
N GLN A 72 -0.68 9.34 -2.71
CA GLN A 72 -1.80 8.42 -2.89
C GLN A 72 -2.41 7.97 -1.56
N ALA A 73 -1.58 7.65 -0.56
CA ALA A 73 -2.05 7.29 0.77
C ALA A 73 -2.76 8.47 1.47
N LEU A 74 -2.23 9.68 1.36
CA LEU A 74 -2.86 10.88 1.93
C LEU A 74 -4.20 11.21 1.29
N ARG A 75 -4.29 11.11 -0.05
CA ARG A 75 -5.55 11.26 -0.79
C ARG A 75 -6.58 10.22 -0.37
N ASP A 76 -6.16 8.98 -0.18
CA ASP A 76 -7.05 7.93 0.29
C ASP A 76 -7.56 8.18 1.73
N LEU A 77 -6.71 8.69 2.63
CA LEU A 77 -7.14 9.12 3.97
C LEU A 77 -8.14 10.29 3.91
N GLU A 78 -7.94 11.24 3.00
CA GLU A 78 -8.87 12.34 2.75
C GLU A 78 -10.22 11.82 2.26
N ASP A 79 -10.23 10.88 1.30
CA ASP A 79 -11.44 10.27 0.78
C ASP A 79 -12.17 9.49 1.89
N ARG A 80 -11.44 8.75 2.74
CA ARG A 80 -12.02 8.06 3.91
C ARG A 80 -12.67 9.04 4.91
N LEU A 81 -12.06 10.20 5.18
CA LEU A 81 -12.68 11.25 6.00
C LEU A 81 -13.91 11.84 5.32
N GLY A 82 -13.83 12.09 4.02
CA GLY A 82 -14.95 12.58 3.22
C GLY A 82 -16.16 11.64 3.30
N LEU A 83 -15.94 10.33 3.16
CA LEU A 83 -16.96 9.31 3.32
C LEU A 83 -17.51 9.28 4.77
N ALA A 84 -16.64 9.27 5.77
CA ALA A 84 -17.05 9.22 7.18
C ALA A 84 -17.84 10.48 7.63
N GLN A 85 -17.57 11.63 7.02
CA GLN A 85 -18.19 12.92 7.35
C GLN A 85 -19.36 13.29 6.41
N GLY A 86 -19.67 12.44 5.42
CA GLY A 86 -20.79 12.66 4.50
C GLY A 86 -20.53 13.64 3.36
N TYR A 87 -19.26 13.96 3.07
CA TYR A 87 -18.87 14.76 1.89
C TYR A 87 -18.80 13.94 0.60
N LEU A 88 -18.66 12.61 0.71
CA LEU A 88 -18.60 11.68 -0.41
C LEU A 88 -19.67 10.61 -0.26
N GLU A 89 -20.22 10.15 -1.39
CA GLU A 89 -21.15 9.02 -1.42
C GLU A 89 -20.39 7.69 -1.46
N PRO A 90 -20.79 6.69 -0.64
CA PRO A 90 -20.15 5.38 -0.66
C PRO A 90 -20.53 4.60 -1.93
N ALA A 91 -19.53 4.05 -2.61
CA ALA A 91 -19.65 3.18 -3.78
C ALA A 91 -19.11 1.75 -3.52
N GLY A 92 -18.96 1.35 -2.27
CA GLY A 92 -18.50 0.00 -1.86
C GLY A 92 -17.06 -0.05 -1.37
N GLU A 93 -16.56 1.07 -0.86
CA GLU A 93 -15.22 1.24 -0.33
C GLU A 93 -14.99 0.43 0.94
N ASP A 94 -13.77 -0.10 1.12
CA ASP A 94 -13.36 -0.71 2.38
C ASP A 94 -12.75 0.33 3.33
N LEU A 95 -13.51 0.66 4.38
CA LEU A 95 -13.12 1.63 5.40
C LEU A 95 -12.36 1.01 6.59
N SER A 96 -11.93 -0.25 6.50
CA SER A 96 -11.05 -0.87 7.51
C SER A 96 -9.77 -0.06 7.73
N ASP A 97 -9.07 -0.29 8.84
CA ASP A 97 -7.78 0.35 9.10
C ASP A 97 -6.82 0.08 7.91
N PRO A 98 -6.33 1.13 7.23
CA PRO A 98 -5.51 0.94 6.03
C PRO A 98 -4.11 0.39 6.31
N LEU A 99 -3.64 0.44 7.57
CA LEU A 99 -2.34 -0.07 8.00
C LEU A 99 -2.40 -1.47 8.62
N GLU A 100 -3.60 -2.01 8.83
CA GLU A 100 -3.77 -3.37 9.33
C GLU A 100 -3.33 -4.38 8.26
N ASP A 101 -2.31 -5.18 8.57
CA ASP A 101 -1.77 -6.21 7.67
C ASP A 101 -1.22 -7.41 8.45
N GLU A 102 -1.61 -8.60 8.03
CA GLU A 102 -1.04 -9.86 8.52
C GLU A 102 0.22 -10.19 7.72
N TRP A 103 1.32 -10.52 8.42
CA TRP A 103 2.58 -10.90 7.78
C TRP A 103 2.87 -12.39 8.01
N ILE A 104 2.86 -13.18 6.93
CA ILE A 104 3.02 -14.64 7.00
C ILE A 104 4.31 -15.11 6.31
N PRO A 105 4.90 -16.25 6.72
CA PRO A 105 6.08 -16.80 6.04
C PRO A 105 5.87 -17.05 4.55
N ALA A 106 6.88 -16.82 3.71
CA ALA A 106 6.78 -17.03 2.27
C ALA A 106 6.30 -18.44 1.84
N PRO A 107 6.70 -19.56 2.49
CA PRO A 107 6.12 -20.87 2.18
C PRO A 107 4.62 -20.95 2.44
N GLU A 108 4.15 -20.30 3.51
CA GLU A 108 2.72 -20.23 3.85
C GLU A 108 1.95 -19.36 2.84
N ALA A 109 2.49 -18.20 2.48
CA ALA A 109 1.93 -17.33 1.46
C ALA A 109 1.78 -18.03 0.11
N ALA A 110 2.80 -18.78 -0.31
CA ALA A 110 2.78 -19.53 -1.57
C ALA A 110 1.66 -20.57 -1.55
N ARG A 111 1.52 -21.31 -0.44
CA ARG A 111 0.45 -22.30 -0.23
C ARG A 111 -0.93 -21.65 -0.26
N ARG A 112 -1.15 -20.57 0.51
CA ARG A 112 -2.44 -19.86 0.56
C ARG A 112 -2.86 -19.31 -0.81
N LYS A 113 -1.91 -18.79 -1.59
CA LYS A 113 -2.18 -18.22 -2.92
C LYS A 113 -2.30 -19.28 -4.02
N GLY A 114 -1.89 -20.52 -3.76
CA GLY A 114 -1.89 -21.61 -4.75
C GLY A 114 -0.77 -21.49 -5.79
N VAL A 115 0.39 -20.91 -5.43
CA VAL A 115 1.54 -20.71 -6.32
C VAL A 115 2.77 -21.48 -5.83
N THR A 116 3.75 -21.72 -6.71
CA THR A 116 5.04 -22.27 -6.27
C THR A 116 5.82 -21.23 -5.48
N LEU A 117 6.63 -21.67 -4.51
CA LEU A 117 7.49 -20.77 -3.73
C LEU A 117 8.46 -19.98 -4.62
N MET A 118 8.98 -20.61 -5.67
CA MET A 118 9.82 -19.93 -6.67
C MET A 118 9.03 -18.86 -7.44
N GLY A 119 7.78 -19.16 -7.82
CA GLY A 119 6.89 -18.20 -8.46
C GLY A 119 6.63 -16.98 -7.58
N LEU A 120 6.38 -17.20 -6.29
CA LEU A 120 6.22 -16.13 -5.31
C LEU A 120 7.50 -15.30 -5.15
N HIS A 121 8.67 -15.93 -5.02
CA HIS A 121 9.94 -15.19 -4.95
C HIS A 121 10.21 -14.34 -6.20
N ASN A 122 9.81 -14.82 -7.38
CA ASN A 122 9.91 -14.04 -8.60
C ASN A 122 8.95 -12.84 -8.60
N ALA A 123 7.74 -12.99 -8.07
CA ALA A 123 6.78 -11.90 -7.91
C ALA A 123 7.30 -10.84 -6.92
N ILE A 124 7.86 -11.28 -5.79
CA ILE A 124 8.53 -10.40 -4.82
C ILE A 124 9.67 -9.62 -5.47
N ARG A 125 10.54 -10.29 -6.23
CA ARG A 125 11.67 -9.63 -6.90
C ARG A 125 11.23 -8.58 -7.93
N ARG A 126 10.08 -8.76 -8.57
CA ARG A 126 9.51 -7.78 -9.51
C ARG A 126 8.81 -6.62 -8.81
N GLY A 127 8.51 -6.73 -7.51
CA GLY A 127 7.71 -5.76 -6.78
C GLY A 127 6.20 -5.99 -6.88
N ASP A 128 5.75 -7.11 -7.44
CA ASP A 128 4.32 -7.45 -7.53
C ASP A 128 3.74 -7.84 -6.15
N VAL A 129 4.61 -8.33 -5.26
CA VAL A 129 4.26 -8.79 -3.91
C VAL A 129 5.24 -8.20 -2.89
N ILE A 130 4.71 -7.62 -1.83
CA ILE A 130 5.48 -6.95 -0.79
C ILE A 130 5.95 -7.99 0.24
N ALA A 131 7.25 -8.01 0.51
CA ALA A 131 7.87 -8.90 1.49
C ALA A 131 9.02 -8.24 2.25
N ARG A 132 9.23 -8.67 3.51
CA ARG A 132 10.31 -8.20 4.38
C ARG A 132 11.09 -9.38 4.98
N PRO A 133 12.37 -9.21 5.33
CA PRO A 133 13.09 -10.18 6.14
C PRO A 133 12.41 -10.39 7.50
N ALA A 134 12.30 -11.63 7.96
CA ALA A 134 11.77 -11.98 9.28
C ALA A 134 12.66 -11.47 10.43
N LYS A 135 13.95 -11.26 10.15
CA LYS A 135 14.94 -10.64 11.04
C LYS A 135 15.86 -9.75 10.22
N PRO A 136 16.42 -8.67 10.77
CA PRO A 136 17.43 -7.86 10.09
C PRO A 136 18.57 -8.73 9.55
N GLY A 137 18.90 -8.60 8.25
CA GLY A 137 19.92 -9.41 7.56
C GLY A 137 19.55 -10.88 7.30
N GLY A 138 18.34 -11.33 7.67
CA GLY A 138 17.90 -12.72 7.50
C GLY A 138 17.46 -13.06 6.08
N ARG A 139 17.59 -14.34 5.69
CA ARG A 139 17.13 -14.85 4.38
C ARG A 139 15.67 -15.29 4.34
N ARG A 140 15.03 -15.46 5.51
CA ARG A 140 13.62 -15.86 5.60
C ARG A 140 12.73 -14.64 5.39
N LEU A 141 11.79 -14.74 4.46
CA LEU A 141 10.87 -13.66 4.11
C LEU A 141 9.50 -13.86 4.77
N LEU A 142 8.95 -12.76 5.28
CA LEU A 142 7.54 -12.58 5.61
C LEU A 142 6.88 -11.79 4.48
N VAL A 143 5.66 -12.14 4.14
CA VAL A 143 4.88 -11.59 3.02
C VAL A 143 3.64 -10.92 3.57
N SER A 144 3.34 -9.73 3.05
CA SER A 144 2.12 -8.98 3.33
C SER A 144 0.90 -9.75 2.79
N CYS A 145 -0.09 -10.02 3.64
CA CYS A 145 -1.32 -10.67 3.21
C CYS A 145 -2.16 -9.75 2.32
N ASN A 146 -2.17 -8.44 2.58
CA ASN A 146 -2.85 -7.47 1.73
C ASN A 146 -2.27 -7.49 0.31
N SER A 147 -0.96 -7.37 0.18
CA SER A 147 -0.29 -7.41 -1.13
C SER A 147 -0.46 -8.76 -1.83
N LEU A 148 -0.37 -9.86 -1.08
CA LEU A 148 -0.62 -11.20 -1.60
C LEU A 148 -2.05 -11.36 -2.13
N GLY A 149 -3.05 -10.80 -1.44
CA GLY A 149 -4.44 -10.79 -1.87
C GLY A 149 -4.64 -10.04 -3.18
N ALA A 150 -4.10 -8.81 -3.27
CA ALA A 150 -4.22 -7.93 -4.43
C ALA A 150 -3.46 -8.43 -5.67
N TRP A 151 -2.41 -9.26 -5.49
CA TRP A 151 -1.62 -9.77 -6.61
C TRP A 151 -2.47 -10.66 -7.54
N LYS A 152 -2.70 -10.17 -8.78
CA LYS A 152 -3.36 -10.95 -9.83
C LYS A 152 -2.36 -11.91 -10.47
N ILE A 153 -2.68 -13.19 -10.40
CA ILE A 153 -1.90 -14.24 -11.06
C ILE A 153 -2.16 -14.15 -12.56
N ASP A 154 -1.09 -14.09 -13.35
CA ASP A 154 -1.18 -14.25 -14.79
C ASP A 154 -1.41 -15.74 -15.12
N GLU A 155 -2.67 -16.11 -15.35
CA GLU A 155 -3.14 -17.49 -15.54
C GLU A 155 -2.46 -18.18 -16.73
N VAL A 156 -2.14 -17.41 -17.79
CA VAL A 156 -1.48 -17.92 -19.01
C VAL A 156 -0.07 -18.44 -18.70
N ARG A 157 0.66 -17.76 -17.81
CA ARG A 157 1.98 -18.22 -17.36
C ARG A 157 1.90 -19.42 -16.43
N GLN A 158 0.86 -19.52 -15.60
CA GLN A 158 0.68 -20.67 -14.71
C GLN A 158 0.31 -21.95 -15.45
N ALA A 159 -0.57 -21.88 -16.46
CA ALA A 159 -0.93 -23.03 -17.28
C ALA A 159 0.31 -23.63 -17.96
N ASN A 160 1.18 -22.78 -18.51
CA ASN A 160 2.44 -23.20 -19.13
C ASN A 160 3.47 -23.76 -18.15
N ALA A 161 3.49 -23.29 -16.90
CA ALA A 161 4.38 -23.83 -15.86
C ALA A 161 3.90 -25.19 -15.33
N LYS A 162 2.58 -25.38 -15.16
CA LYS A 162 1.98 -26.68 -14.80
C LYS A 162 2.22 -27.73 -15.87
N ALA A 163 2.10 -27.38 -17.15
CA ALA A 163 2.35 -28.30 -18.26
C ALA A 163 3.83 -28.76 -18.38
N ARG A 164 4.77 -28.08 -17.71
CA ARG A 164 6.21 -28.38 -17.75
C ARG A 164 6.74 -29.07 -16.50
N ALA A 165 5.93 -29.25 -15.46
CA ALA A 165 6.34 -29.98 -14.27
C ALA A 165 6.24 -31.49 -14.53
N PRO A 166 7.33 -32.28 -14.42
CA PRO A 166 7.25 -33.72 -14.58
C PRO A 166 6.45 -34.33 -13.41
N THR A 167 5.48 -35.17 -13.75
CA THR A 167 4.78 -36.10 -12.84
C THR A 167 5.74 -37.06 -12.15
#